data_AF-A0A2I0QY62-F1
#
_entry.id   AF-A0A2I0QY62-F1
#
_cell.length_a   1.000
_cell.length_b   1.000
_cell.length_c   1.000
_cell.angle_alpha   90.00
_cell.angle_beta   90.00
_cell.angle_gamma   90.00
#
_symmetry.space_group_name_H-M   'P 1'
#
loop_
_entity.id
_entity.type
_entity.pdbx_description
1 polymer ?
#
loop_
_entity_poly.entity_id
_entity_poly.type
_entity_poly.pdbx_seq_one_letter_code
_entity_poly.pdbx_strand_id
1 'polypeptide(L)'
;MEERFFAAIIKCFFISFGVLAGGALFGSLSAYITGDPPISELLITAKKLRIWAIVAAIGGTFDAISTFEKGILDASSVELIKQITLIIAAMGGVKAAIILISWITRGEIT
;
A
#
# COMPACT_ATOMS: atom_id res chain seq x y z
N MET A 1 20.96 15.48 -2.10
CA MET A 1 19.48 15.64 -2.11
C MET A 1 18.80 14.42 -2.73
N GLU A 2 19.34 13.85 -3.81
CA GLU A 2 18.79 12.66 -4.49
C GLU A 2 18.82 11.37 -3.66
N GLU A 3 19.89 11.09 -2.88
CA GLU A 3 19.96 9.90 -2.02
C GLU A 3 18.78 9.80 -1.03
N ARG A 4 18.34 10.95 -0.48
CA ARG A 4 17.17 11.00 0.42
C ARG A 4 15.87 10.67 -0.32
N PHE A 5 15.76 11.04 -1.59
CA PHE A 5 14.58 10.76 -2.41
C PHE A 5 14.52 9.28 -2.82
N PHE A 6 15.65 8.70 -3.22
CA PHE A 6 15.72 7.27 -3.53
C PHE A 6 15.40 6.41 -2.30
N ALA A 7 15.90 6.80 -1.12
CA ALA A 7 15.53 6.16 0.14
C ALA A 7 14.02 6.30 0.44
N ALA A 8 13.39 7.41 0.08
CA ALA A 8 11.94 7.62 0.27
C ALA A 8 11.10 6.70 -0.65
N ILE A 9 11.53 6.49 -1.90
CA ILE A 9 10.91 5.54 -2.83
C ILE A 9 10.92 4.12 -2.24
N ILE A 10 12.09 3.68 -1.78
CA ILE A 10 12.26 2.35 -1.17
C ILE A 10 11.37 2.23 0.06
N LYS A 11 11.37 3.23 0.94
CA LYS A 11 10.50 3.24 2.13
C LYS A 11 9.03 3.16 1.75
N CYS A 12 8.56 3.95 0.78
CA CYS A 12 7.17 3.93 0.34
C CYS A 12 6.75 2.53 -0.16
N PHE A 13 7.61 1.89 -0.96
CA PHE A 13 7.39 0.53 -1.44
C PHE A 13 7.25 -0.47 -0.29
N PHE A 14 8.20 -0.49 0.65
CA PHE A 14 8.19 -1.47 1.74
C PHE A 14 7.08 -1.21 2.77
N ILE A 15 6.74 0.06 3.04
CA ILE A 15 5.64 0.39 3.95
C ILE A 15 4.31 -0.08 3.37
N SER A 16 4.00 0.25 2.11
CA SER A 16 2.73 -0.17 1.51
C SER A 16 2.64 -1.70 1.35
N PHE A 17 3.75 -2.35 0.99
CA PHE A 17 3.86 -3.80 0.96
C PHE A 17 3.57 -4.41 2.35
N GLY A 18 4.22 -3.90 3.39
CA GLY A 18 4.08 -4.40 4.75
C GLY A 18 2.68 -4.20 5.33
N VAL A 19 2.07 -3.04 5.10
CA VAL A 19 0.70 -2.76 5.55
C VAL A 19 -0.29 -3.72 4.90
N LEU A 20 -0.19 -3.97 3.60
CA LEU A 20 -1.10 -4.87 2.90
C LEU A 20 -0.87 -6.34 3.30
N ALA A 21 0.38 -6.81 3.22
CA ALA A 21 0.72 -8.19 3.50
C ALA A 21 0.49 -8.54 4.97
N GLY A 22 0.97 -7.69 5.89
CA GLY A 22 0.77 -7.88 7.32
C GLY A 22 -0.70 -7.82 7.70
N GLY A 23 -1.43 -6.80 7.24
CA GLY A 23 -2.86 -6.67 7.54
C GLY A 23 -3.68 -7.84 7.03
N ALA A 24 -3.41 -8.33 5.81
CA ALA A 24 -4.08 -9.51 5.27
C ALA A 24 -3.75 -10.79 6.05
N LEU A 25 -2.49 -10.99 6.46
CA LEU A 25 -2.07 -12.14 7.25
C LEU A 25 -2.73 -12.15 8.64
N PHE A 26 -2.72 -11.02 9.35
CA PHE A 26 -3.37 -10.92 10.66
C PHE A 26 -4.90 -10.97 10.57
N GLY A 27 -5.50 -10.44 9.49
CA GLY A 27 -6.92 -10.63 9.21
C GLY A 27 -7.29 -12.10 9.03
N SER A 28 -6.48 -12.86 8.28
CA SER A 28 -6.64 -14.31 8.15
C SER A 28 -6.49 -15.05 9.49
N LEU A 29 -5.52 -14.65 10.31
CA LEU A 29 -5.33 -15.20 11.65
C LEU A 29 -6.54 -14.93 12.55
N SER A 30 -7.13 -13.73 12.48
CA SER A 30 -8.36 -13.45 13.23
C SER A 30 -9.52 -14.36 12.81
N ALA A 31 -9.70 -14.61 11.51
CA ALA A 31 -10.71 -15.54 11.00
C ALA A 31 -10.49 -16.98 11.51
N TYR A 32 -9.24 -17.44 11.58
CA TYR A 32 -8.93 -18.73 12.16
C TYR A 32 -9.36 -18.84 13.64
N ILE A 33 -9.20 -17.76 14.41
CA ILE A 33 -9.58 -17.72 15.82
C ILE A 33 -11.10 -17.62 16.00
N THR A 34 -11.80 -16.89 15.12
CA THR A 34 -13.26 -16.69 15.19
C THR A 34 -14.08 -17.85 14.59
N GLY A 35 -13.43 -18.76 13.85
CA GLY A 35 -14.09 -19.87 13.17
C GLY A 35 -14.57 -19.54 11.75
N ASP A 36 -14.13 -18.41 11.19
CA ASP A 36 -14.43 -17.99 9.83
C ASP A 36 -13.43 -18.59 8.81
N PRO A 37 -13.77 -18.67 7.50
CA PRO A 37 -12.86 -19.19 6.49
C PRO A 37 -11.60 -18.30 6.32
N PRO A 38 -10.39 -18.78 6.69
CA PRO A 38 -9.21 -17.91 6.80
C PRO A 38 -8.71 -17.41 5.44
N ILE A 39 -8.84 -18.20 4.38
CA ILE A 39 -8.42 -17.83 3.02
C ILE A 39 -9.33 -16.73 2.46
N SER A 40 -10.64 -16.83 2.71
CA SER A 40 -11.61 -15.82 2.28
C SER A 40 -11.35 -14.48 2.97
N GLU A 41 -11.11 -14.49 4.28
CA GLU A 41 -10.84 -13.27 5.04
C GLU A 41 -9.52 -12.61 4.63
N LEU A 42 -8.51 -13.42 4.30
CA LEU A 42 -7.24 -12.93 3.76
C LEU A 42 -7.46 -12.11 2.47
N LEU A 43 -8.25 -12.63 1.53
CA LEU A 43 -8.56 -11.96 0.26
C LEU A 43 -9.43 -10.71 0.46
N ILE A 44 -10.42 -10.78 1.34
CA ILE A 44 -11.30 -9.65 1.68
C ILE A 44 -10.49 -8.51 2.31
N THR A 45 -9.65 -8.84 3.30
CA THR A 45 -8.80 -7.88 3.99
C THR A 45 -7.78 -7.27 3.05
N ALA A 46 -7.14 -8.08 2.20
CA ALA A 46 -6.25 -7.58 1.15
C ALA A 46 -6.97 -6.61 0.20
N LYS A 47 -8.20 -6.91 -0.25
CA LYS A 47 -8.97 -5.99 -1.11
C LYS A 47 -9.28 -4.67 -0.40
N LYS A 48 -9.70 -4.72 0.87
CA LYS A 48 -10.04 -3.52 1.67
C LYS A 48 -8.81 -2.63 1.94
N LEU A 49 -7.65 -3.22 2.22
CA LEU A 49 -6.43 -2.50 2.58
C LEU A 49 -5.66 -1.93 1.37
N ARG A 50 -6.01 -2.27 0.13
CA ARG A 50 -5.28 -1.83 -1.08
C ARG A 50 -5.00 -0.33 -1.12
N ILE A 51 -6.04 0.49 -0.92
CA ILE A 51 -5.91 1.95 -0.97
C ILE A 51 -5.23 2.44 0.31
N TRP A 52 -5.65 1.94 1.47
CA TRP A 52 -5.11 2.33 2.78
C TRP A 52 -3.60 2.08 2.91
N ALA A 53 -3.08 1.01 2.30
CA ALA A 53 -1.65 0.72 2.25
C ALA A 53 -0.85 1.79 1.48
N ILE A 54 -1.42 2.35 0.41
CA ILE A 54 -0.81 3.45 -0.35
C ILE A 54 -0.82 4.73 0.50
N VAL A 55 -1.96 5.04 1.13
CA VAL A 55 -2.10 6.21 2.00
C VAL A 55 -1.13 6.15 3.19
N ALA A 56 -0.99 4.97 3.79
CA ALA A 56 -0.05 4.72 4.89
C ALA A 56 1.41 4.98 4.49
N ALA A 57 1.79 4.64 3.25
CA ALA A 57 3.14 4.88 2.75
C ALA A 57 3.45 6.36 2.49
N ILE A 58 2.45 7.17 2.13
CA ILE A 58 2.63 8.57 1.75
C ILE A 58 2.59 9.50 2.98
N GLY A 59 1.79 9.17 4.00
CA GLY A 59 1.68 10.02 5.19
C GLY A 59 0.67 9.58 6.25
N GLY A 60 -0.03 8.44 6.08
CA GLY A 60 -0.83 7.83 7.13
C GLY A 60 -2.25 8.38 7.33
N THR A 61 -2.54 9.60 6.87
CA THR A 61 -3.84 10.27 7.07
C THR A 61 -4.42 10.84 5.78
N PHE A 62 -5.73 11.11 5.77
CA PHE A 62 -6.42 11.77 4.65
C PHE A 62 -5.85 13.18 4.37
N ASP A 63 -5.29 13.84 5.39
CA ASP A 63 -4.61 15.13 5.25
C ASP A 63 -3.38 15.06 4.35
N ALA A 64 -2.70 13.91 4.29
CA ALA A 64 -1.60 13.72 3.34
C ALA A 64 -2.09 13.75 1.88
N ILE A 65 -3.32 13.27 1.63
CA ILE A 65 -3.97 13.34 0.31
C ILE A 65 -4.46 14.77 0.02
N SER A 66 -5.06 15.46 0.99
CA SER A 66 -5.50 16.86 0.79
C SER A 66 -4.32 17.82 0.57
N THR A 67 -3.21 17.58 1.26
CA THR A 67 -1.96 18.33 1.06
C THR A 67 -1.32 17.98 -0.27
N PHE A 68 -1.45 16.74 -0.75
CA PHE A 68 -1.09 16.36 -2.11
C PHE A 68 -1.92 17.11 -3.16
N GLU A 69 -3.24 17.20 -2.97
CA GLU A 69 -4.14 17.92 -3.88
C GLU A 69 -3.83 19.42 -3.95
N LYS A 70 -3.60 20.06 -2.80
CA LYS A 70 -3.16 21.46 -2.73
C LYS A 70 -1.77 21.66 -3.31
N GLY A 71 -0.86 20.72 -3.06
CA GLY A 71 0.47 20.71 -3.65
C GLY A 71 0.45 20.61 -5.17
N ILE A 72 -0.46 19.84 -5.78
CA ILE A 72 -0.61 19.81 -7.25
C ILE A 72 -0.99 21.16 -7.83
N LEU A 73 -1.79 21.96 -7.11
CA LEU A 73 -2.27 23.26 -7.58
C LEU A 73 -1.22 24.38 -7.46
N ASP A 74 -0.33 24.31 -6.46
CA ASP A 74 0.66 25.37 -6.15
C ASP A 74 2.14 24.97 -6.39
N ALA A 75 2.47 23.71 -6.66
CA ALA A 75 3.87 23.25 -6.72
C ALA A 75 4.55 23.39 -8.09
N SER A 76 5.87 23.52 -8.06
CA SER A 76 6.73 23.45 -9.25
C SER A 76 6.58 22.10 -9.95
N SER A 77 6.63 22.06 -11.29
CA SER A 77 6.47 20.83 -12.09
C SER A 77 7.38 19.67 -11.65
N VAL A 78 8.54 19.97 -11.05
CA VAL A 78 9.50 18.98 -10.54
C VAL A 78 9.02 18.28 -9.26
N GLU A 79 8.31 18.99 -8.38
CA GLU A 79 7.81 18.43 -7.11
C GLU A 79 6.64 17.47 -7.35
N LEU A 80 5.78 17.82 -8.30
CA LEU A 80 4.67 16.98 -8.76
C LEU A 80 5.17 15.64 -9.32
N ILE A 81 6.24 15.65 -10.13
CA ILE A 81 6.87 14.43 -10.66
C ILE A 81 7.41 13.55 -9.52
N LYS A 82 8.07 14.15 -8.51
CA LYS A 82 8.57 13.42 -7.34
C LYS A 82 7.43 12.74 -6.57
N GLN A 83 6.31 13.44 -6.39
CA GLN A 83 5.17 12.91 -5.66
C GLN A 83 4.46 11.78 -6.41
N ILE A 84 4.28 11.91 -7.72
CA ILE A 84 3.78 10.83 -8.58
C ILE A 84 4.71 9.61 -8.49
N THR A 85 6.03 9.81 -8.51
CA THR A 85 7.01 8.72 -8.41
C THR A 85 6.87 7.96 -7.08
N LEU A 86 6.62 8.66 -5.96
CA LEU A 86 6.37 8.02 -4.66
C LEU A 86 5.06 7.22 -4.65
N ILE A 87 4.00 7.72 -5.29
CA ILE A 87 2.73 6.99 -5.45
C ILE A 87 2.96 5.71 -6.26
N ILE A 88 3.68 5.79 -7.37
CA ILE A 88 4.01 4.63 -8.21
C ILE A 88 4.80 3.60 -7.39
N ALA A 89 5.76 4.03 -6.58
CA ALA A 89 6.51 3.15 -5.69
C ALA A 89 5.59 2.44 -4.67
N ALA A 90 4.69 3.19 -4.03
CA ALA A 90 3.72 2.63 -3.09
C ALA A 90 2.75 1.65 -3.78
N MET A 91 2.26 1.97 -4.99
CA MET A 91 1.45 1.07 -5.80
C MET A 91 2.20 -0.21 -6.16
N GLY A 92 3.50 -0.10 -6.47
CA GLY A 92 4.39 -1.24 -6.69
C GLY A 92 4.45 -2.18 -5.48
N GLY A 93 4.60 -1.62 -4.28
CA GLY A 93 4.61 -2.39 -3.03
C GLY A 93 3.29 -3.13 -2.79
N VAL A 94 2.15 -2.46 -3.01
CA VAL A 94 0.82 -3.08 -2.93
C VAL A 94 0.66 -4.20 -3.95
N LYS A 95 1.06 -3.99 -5.21
CA LYS A 95 1.00 -5.03 -6.25
C LYS A 95 1.86 -6.24 -5.90
N ALA A 96 3.07 -6.02 -5.40
CA ALA A 96 3.96 -7.10 -4.95
C ALA A 96 3.33 -7.91 -3.81
N ALA A 97 2.69 -7.24 -2.84
CA ALA A 97 1.99 -7.92 -1.75
C ALA A 97 0.77 -8.73 -2.24
N ILE A 98 0.01 -8.22 -3.21
CA ILE A 98 -1.11 -8.94 -3.84
C ILE A 98 -0.61 -10.21 -4.54
N ILE A 99 0.49 -10.11 -5.30
CA ILE A 99 1.09 -11.26 -6.00
C ILE A 99 1.59 -12.29 -4.99
N LEU A 100 2.22 -11.87 -3.90
CA LEU A 100 2.63 -12.77 -2.83
C LEU A 100 1.42 -13.50 -2.22
N ILE A 101 0.34 -12.77 -1.95
CA ILE A 101 -0.92 -13.33 -1.42
C ILE A 101 -1.55 -14.31 -2.42
N SER A 102 -1.51 -14.03 -3.72
CA SER A 102 -2.06 -14.94 -4.73
C SER A 102 -1.28 -16.25 -4.80
N TRP A 103 0.05 -16.19 -4.67
CA TRP A 103 0.88 -17.39 -4.59
C TRP A 103 0.56 -18.24 -3.36
N ILE A 104 0.31 -17.62 -2.21
CA ILE A 104 -0.06 -18.33 -0.97
C ILE A 104 -1.43 -18.99 -1.09
N THR A 105 -2.40 -18.30 -1.69
CA THR A 105 -3.80 -18.75 -1.74
C THR A 105 -4.12 -19.62 -2.96
N ARG A 106 -3.21 -19.78 -3.92
CA ARG A 106 -3.44 -20.41 -5.24
C ARG A 106 -4.67 -19.86 -5.98
N GLY A 107 -5.18 -18.70 -5.58
CA GLY A 107 -6.37 -18.06 -6.11
C GLY A 107 -6.02 -16.93 -7.07
N GLU A 108 -6.65 -16.91 -8.24
CA GLU A 108 -6.60 -15.75 -9.13
C GLU A 108 -7.33 -14.59 -8.47
N ILE A 109 -6.58 -13.57 -8.06
CA ILE A 109 -7.12 -12.29 -7.62
C ILE A 109 -7.26 -11.42 -8.86
N THR A 110 -8.20 -11.77 -9.74
CA THR A 110 -8.63 -10.92 -10.86
C THR A 110 -9.43 -9.73 -10.37
#